data_AF-A0A376SCE9-F1
#
_entry.id   AF-A0A376SCE9-F1
#
_cell.length_a   1.000
_cell.length_b   1.000
_cell.length_c   1.000
_cell.angle_alpha   90.00
_cell.angle_beta   90.00
_cell.angle_gamma   90.00
#
_symmetry.space_group_name_H-M   'P 1'
#
loop_
_entity.id
_entity.type
_entity.pdbx_description
1 polymer ?
#
loop_
_entity_poly.entity_id
_entity_poly.type
_entity_poly.pdbx_seq_one_letter_code
_entity_poly.pdbx_strand_id
1 'polypeptide(L)'
;MFTMATSMNITKYLEKFHKKRTPDNGRISLLYENAINYDMYSVYIKDANGDDYLFERFINGEIKALKWNPEETRFTIQSILYPKDLTENSFSGIYYYHAHELRFHSLRDLNCWNEFAFRLRSNFENKKLSRQKYIYRQQKKK
;
A
#
# COMPACT_ATOMS: atom_id res chain seq x y z
N MET A 1 -0.25 -37.44 -1.57
CA MET A 1 -0.54 -36.52 -2.66
C MET A 1 -0.36 -35.12 -2.09
N PHE A 2 0.82 -34.51 -2.25
CA PHE A 2 1.10 -33.19 -1.70
C PHE A 2 0.66 -32.13 -2.71
N THR A 3 -0.30 -31.30 -2.32
CA THR A 3 -0.70 -30.09 -3.05
C THR A 3 0.53 -29.17 -3.09
N MET A 4 1.15 -29.03 -4.27
CA MET A 4 2.12 -27.96 -4.50
C MET A 4 1.36 -26.64 -4.44
N ALA A 5 1.40 -25.98 -3.28
CA ALA A 5 1.04 -24.58 -3.19
C ALA A 5 1.98 -23.82 -4.14
N THR A 6 1.43 -23.18 -5.18
CA THR A 6 2.15 -22.19 -5.97
C THR A 6 2.69 -21.14 -4.99
N SER A 7 3.99 -21.21 -4.70
CA SER A 7 4.65 -20.28 -3.80
C SER A 7 4.46 -18.86 -4.34
N MET A 8 3.75 -18.01 -3.60
CA MET A 8 3.52 -16.64 -4.04
C MET A 8 4.86 -15.91 -4.05
N ASN A 9 5.14 -15.22 -5.15
CA ASN A 9 6.45 -14.62 -5.36
C ASN A 9 6.54 -13.27 -4.62
N ILE A 10 7.06 -13.30 -3.40
CA ILE A 10 7.26 -12.12 -2.54
C ILE A 10 8.09 -11.05 -3.26
N THR A 11 9.12 -11.43 -4.02
CA THR A 11 9.97 -10.51 -4.78
C THR A 11 9.17 -9.67 -5.78
N LYS A 12 8.20 -10.25 -6.49
CA LYS A 12 7.32 -9.50 -7.40
C LYS A 12 6.47 -8.44 -6.67
N TYR A 13 6.01 -8.75 -5.46
CA TYR A 13 5.29 -7.78 -4.63
C TYR A 13 6.22 -6.67 -4.14
N LEU A 14 7.44 -7.00 -3.72
CA LEU A 14 8.43 -6.01 -3.29
C LEU A 14 8.84 -5.05 -4.41
N GLU A 15 9.04 -5.55 -5.63
CA GLU A 15 9.29 -4.72 -6.82
C GLU A 15 8.12 -3.77 -7.10
N LYS A 16 6.90 -4.27 -6.99
CA LYS A 16 5.69 -3.48 -7.15
C LYS A 16 5.57 -2.40 -6.08
N PHE A 17 5.79 -2.75 -4.81
CA PHE A 17 5.78 -1.80 -3.70
C PHE A 17 6.86 -0.75 -3.87
N HIS A 18 8.06 -1.11 -4.34
CA HIS A 18 9.12 -0.15 -4.64
C HIS A 18 8.71 0.81 -5.76
N LYS A 19 8.14 0.31 -6.86
CA LYS A 19 7.68 1.15 -7.98
C LYS A 19 6.58 2.12 -7.58
N LYS A 20 5.71 1.70 -6.66
CA LYS A 20 4.54 2.43 -6.18
C LYS A 20 4.67 2.83 -4.71
N ARG A 21 5.89 3.14 -4.26
CA ARG A 21 6.14 3.51 -2.86
C ARG A 21 5.61 4.90 -2.55
N THR A 22 5.30 5.15 -1.29
CA THR A 22 5.08 6.50 -0.78
C THR A 22 6.28 7.41 -1.14
N PRO A 23 6.05 8.67 -1.53
CA PRO A 23 7.14 9.60 -1.85
C PRO A 23 8.14 9.73 -0.70
N ASP A 24 9.41 10.02 -1.03
CA ASP A 24 10.52 10.10 -0.06
C ASP A 24 10.31 11.14 1.05
N ASN A 25 9.44 12.12 0.83
CA ASN A 25 9.08 13.09 1.87
C ASN A 25 8.09 12.54 2.92
N GLY A 26 7.65 11.27 2.78
CA GLY A 26 6.80 10.54 3.72
C GLY A 26 5.41 11.14 3.93
N ARG A 27 5.07 12.23 3.23
CA ARG A 27 3.86 13.02 3.49
C ARG A 27 2.72 12.51 2.63
N ILE A 28 1.89 11.66 3.23
CA ILE A 28 0.55 11.37 2.71
C ILE A 28 -0.33 12.58 3.05
N SER A 29 -0.61 13.41 2.07
CA SER A 29 -1.59 14.48 2.22
C SER A 29 -3.00 13.89 2.24
N LEU A 30 -3.82 14.32 3.21
CA LEU A 30 -5.23 13.98 3.32
C LEU A 30 -6.14 14.89 2.47
N LEU A 31 -5.56 15.89 1.79
CA LEU A 31 -6.31 16.77 0.89
C LEU A 31 -6.73 15.98 -0.33
N TYR A 32 -8.03 16.01 -0.65
CA TYR A 32 -8.61 15.30 -1.80
C TYR A 32 -7.86 15.62 -3.11
N GLU A 33 -7.45 16.86 -3.31
CA GLU A 33 -6.73 17.33 -4.50
C GLU A 33 -5.39 16.63 -4.71
N ASN A 34 -4.74 16.23 -3.62
CA ASN A 34 -3.51 15.42 -3.68
C ASN A 34 -3.86 13.94 -3.75
N ALA A 35 -4.78 13.50 -2.88
CA ALA A 35 -5.14 12.09 -2.74
C ALA A 35 -5.76 11.49 -4.00
N ILE A 36 -6.47 12.28 -4.80
CA ILE A 36 -7.07 11.86 -6.07
C ILE A 36 -6.02 11.43 -7.11
N ASN A 37 -4.74 11.80 -6.92
CA ASN A 37 -3.65 11.42 -7.81
C ASN A 37 -2.82 10.24 -7.28
N TYR A 38 -3.20 9.67 -6.14
CA TYR A 38 -2.46 8.56 -5.55
C TYR A 38 -2.66 7.26 -6.31
N ASP A 39 -1.54 6.56 -6.51
CA ASP A 39 -1.44 5.15 -6.88
C ASP A 39 -0.19 4.61 -6.18
N MET A 40 -0.29 4.38 -4.87
CA MET A 40 0.86 4.05 -4.01
C MET A 40 0.52 3.13 -2.84
N TYR A 41 1.54 2.46 -2.30
CA TYR A 41 1.44 1.55 -1.16
C TYR A 41 2.23 2.11 0.03
N SER A 42 1.62 2.03 1.22
CA SER A 42 2.31 2.07 2.50
C SER A 42 2.31 0.65 3.06
N VAL A 43 3.48 0.05 3.26
CA VAL A 43 3.62 -1.38 3.59
C VAL A 43 4.34 -1.54 4.91
N TYR A 44 3.68 -2.25 5.83
CA TYR A 44 4.25 -2.68 7.10
C TYR A 44 4.70 -4.14 6.99
N ILE A 45 5.83 -4.43 7.62
CA ILE A 45 6.44 -5.76 7.63
C ILE A 45 6.58 -6.21 9.08
N LYS A 46 6.17 -7.44 9.36
CA LYS A 46 6.40 -8.14 10.62
C LYS A 46 7.36 -9.28 10.40
N ASP A 47 8.49 -9.27 11.08
CA ASP A 47 9.47 -10.36 11.01
C ASP A 47 9.04 -11.56 11.86
N ALA A 48 9.86 -12.61 11.87
CA ALA A 48 9.61 -13.82 12.66
C ALA A 48 9.71 -13.59 14.18
N ASN A 49 10.43 -12.55 14.62
CA ASN A 49 10.56 -12.18 16.02
C ASN A 49 9.37 -11.33 16.51
N GLY A 50 8.49 -10.90 15.59
CA GLY A 50 7.36 -10.04 15.87
C GLY A 50 7.68 -8.55 15.83
N ASP A 51 8.89 -8.18 15.40
CA ASP A 51 9.30 -6.79 15.24
C ASP A 51 8.56 -6.15 14.06
N ASP A 52 8.12 -4.89 14.26
CA ASP A 52 7.39 -4.12 13.27
C ASP A 52 8.35 -3.20 12.47
N TYR A 53 8.15 -3.17 11.16
CA TYR A 53 8.93 -2.38 10.21
C TYR A 53 8.03 -1.66 9.21
N LEU A 54 8.48 -0.49 8.75
CA LEU A 54 7.90 0.23 7.61
C LEU A 54 8.81 0.07 6.39
N PHE A 55 8.26 -0.47 5.30
CA PHE A 55 8.97 -0.63 4.04
C PHE A 55 9.32 0.73 3.43
N GLU A 56 10.57 0.89 2.99
CA GLU A 56 11.00 2.08 2.24
C GLU A 56 11.32 1.73 0.79
N ARG A 57 12.21 0.76 0.57
CA ARG A 57 12.73 0.43 -0.76
C ARG A 57 13.10 -1.05 -0.87
N PHE A 58 13.10 -1.53 -2.11
CA PHE A 58 13.65 -2.84 -2.46
C PHE A 58 14.72 -2.64 -3.54
N ILE A 59 15.98 -2.89 -3.20
CA ILE A 59 17.14 -2.64 -4.07
C ILE A 59 18.11 -3.80 -3.91
N ASN A 60 18.64 -4.32 -5.02
CA ASN A 60 19.64 -5.40 -5.03
C ASN A 60 19.25 -6.65 -4.23
N GLY A 61 17.95 -6.99 -4.19
CA GLY A 61 17.45 -8.15 -3.44
C GLY A 61 17.27 -7.92 -1.94
N GLU A 62 17.54 -6.70 -1.45
CA GLU A 62 17.40 -6.32 -0.05
C GLU A 62 16.21 -5.39 0.16
N ILE A 63 15.53 -5.58 1.29
CA ILE A 63 14.48 -4.68 1.75
C ILE A 63 15.12 -3.66 2.70
N LYS A 64 15.09 -2.39 2.32
CA LYS A 64 15.39 -1.27 3.22
C LYS A 64 14.11 -0.86 3.92
N ALA A 65 14.14 -0.84 5.24
CA ALA A 65 12.98 -0.55 6.06
C ALA A 65 13.38 0.25 7.32
N LEU A 66 12.40 0.90 7.93
CA LEU A 66 12.54 1.54 9.23
C LEU A 66 11.89 0.65 10.28
N LYS A 67 12.64 0.18 11.28
CA LYS A 67 12.13 -0.55 12.43
C LYS A 67 11.43 0.41 13.40
N TRP A 68 10.38 -0.08 14.05
CA TRP A 68 9.67 0.62 15.11
C TRP A 68 10.61 0.91 16.28
N ASN A 69 10.70 2.19 16.65
CA ASN A 69 11.38 2.62 17.86
C ASN A 69 10.33 2.85 18.96
N PRO A 70 10.31 2.02 20.03
CA PRO A 70 9.36 2.19 21.12
C PRO A 70 9.58 3.47 21.93
N GLU A 71 10.81 3.99 21.99
CA GLU A 71 11.13 5.21 22.75
C GLU A 71 10.58 6.46 22.06
N GLU A 72 10.72 6.54 20.73
CA GLU A 72 10.22 7.66 19.94
C GLU A 72 8.78 7.46 19.44
N THR A 73 8.20 6.26 19.64
CA THR A 73 6.88 5.85 19.16
C THR A 73 6.69 6.07 17.66
N ARG A 74 7.73 5.76 16.88
CA ARG A 74 7.72 5.93 15.42
C ARG A 74 8.76 5.02 14.75
N PHE A 75 8.61 4.82 13.45
CA PHE A 75 9.59 4.09 12.65
C PHE A 75 10.79 5.00 12.34
N THR A 76 11.94 4.77 12.97
CA THR A 76 13.16 5.57 12.75
C THR A 76 14.45 4.78 12.64
N ILE A 77 14.47 3.51 13.07
CA ILE A 77 15.70 2.72 13.10
C ILE A 77 15.92 2.07 11.72
N GLN A 78 16.89 2.56 10.95
CA GLN A 78 17.21 1.97 9.65
C GLN A 78 17.60 0.50 9.79
N SER A 79 16.99 -0.35 8.98
CA SER A 79 17.14 -1.81 9.03
C SER A 79 17.14 -2.42 7.63
N ILE A 80 17.78 -3.59 7.53
CA ILE A 80 17.81 -4.39 6.31
C ILE A 80 17.10 -5.72 6.62
N LEU A 81 16.11 -6.06 5.80
CA LEU A 81 15.44 -7.36 5.84
C LEU A 81 15.71 -8.12 4.54
N TYR A 82 15.65 -9.45 4.61
CA TYR A 82 15.82 -10.31 3.44
C TYR A 82 14.51 -11.01 3.08
N PRO A 83 14.10 -11.02 1.80
CA PRO A 83 12.83 -11.64 1.39
C PRO A 83 12.70 -13.13 1.76
N LYS A 84 13.83 -13.85 1.80
CA LYS A 84 13.88 -15.28 2.15
C LYS A 84 13.42 -15.59 3.59
N ASP A 85 13.49 -14.59 4.47
CA ASP A 85 13.15 -14.74 5.89
C ASP A 85 11.69 -14.31 6.16
N LEU A 86 10.95 -13.93 5.11
CA LEU A 86 9.59 -13.42 5.19
C LEU A 86 8.60 -14.36 4.50
N THR A 87 7.35 -14.28 4.95
CA THR A 87 6.24 -15.02 4.34
C THR A 87 5.17 -14.05 3.83
N GLU A 88 4.18 -14.57 3.10
CA GLU A 88 3.05 -13.76 2.62
C GLU A 88 2.27 -13.06 3.74
N ASN A 89 2.30 -13.63 4.95
CA ASN A 89 1.64 -13.10 6.14
C ASN A 89 2.50 -12.08 6.90
N SER A 90 3.77 -11.93 6.52
CA SER A 90 4.64 -10.90 7.09
C SER A 90 4.26 -9.50 6.63
N PHE A 91 3.39 -9.34 5.63
CA PHE A 91 3.09 -8.05 5.02
C PHE A 91 1.67 -7.60 5.31
N SER A 92 1.53 -6.35 5.70
CA SER A 92 0.25 -5.65 5.79
C SER A 92 0.41 -4.23 5.28
N GLY A 93 -0.68 -3.48 5.13
CA GLY A 93 -0.55 -2.11 4.68
C GLY A 93 -1.81 -1.52 4.09
N ILE A 94 -1.61 -0.42 3.38
CA ILE A 94 -2.66 0.38 2.75
C ILE A 94 -2.25 0.66 1.31
N TYR A 95 -3.12 0.30 0.39
CA TYR A 95 -3.05 0.72 -1.01
C TYR A 95 -3.92 1.96 -1.21
N TYR A 96 -3.28 3.08 -1.53
CA TYR A 96 -3.92 4.35 -1.82
C TYR A 96 -4.16 4.47 -3.32
N TYR A 97 -5.41 4.65 -3.73
CA TYR A 97 -5.79 4.79 -5.12
C TYR A 97 -6.90 5.82 -5.30
N HIS A 98 -6.61 6.93 -5.99
CA HIS A 98 -7.56 8.00 -6.31
C HIS A 98 -8.45 8.43 -5.13
N ALA A 99 -7.84 8.77 -3.99
CA ALA A 99 -8.49 9.17 -2.73
C ALA A 99 -9.29 8.06 -2.01
N HIS A 100 -9.07 6.80 -2.38
CA HIS A 100 -9.58 5.63 -1.67
C HIS A 100 -8.45 4.82 -1.05
N GLU A 101 -8.78 4.05 -0.02
CA GLU A 101 -7.85 3.18 0.69
C GLU A 101 -8.35 1.73 0.62
N LEU A 102 -7.43 0.81 0.29
CA LEU A 102 -7.62 -0.62 0.45
C LEU A 102 -6.61 -1.12 1.49
N ARG A 103 -7.11 -1.51 2.67
CA ARG A 103 -6.28 -2.13 3.71
C ARG A 103 -6.09 -3.62 3.41
N PHE A 104 -4.88 -4.11 3.62
CA PHE A 104 -4.54 -5.52 3.48
C PHE A 104 -3.75 -6.00 4.70
N HIS A 105 -3.94 -7.27 5.07
CA HIS A 105 -3.31 -7.90 6.22
C HIS A 105 -2.37 -9.04 5.83
N SER A 106 -2.39 -9.42 4.55
CA SER A 106 -1.44 -10.34 3.93
C SER A 106 -1.26 -9.99 2.46
N LEU A 107 -0.22 -10.52 1.82
CA LEU A 107 -0.07 -10.39 0.37
C LEU A 107 -1.20 -11.09 -0.42
N ARG A 108 -1.92 -12.04 0.19
CA ARG A 108 -3.03 -12.77 -0.46
C ARG A 108 -4.24 -11.89 -0.72
N ASP A 109 -4.43 -10.87 0.12
CA ASP A 109 -5.49 -9.89 -0.04
C ASP A 109 -5.27 -9.01 -1.28
N LEU A 110 -4.01 -8.86 -1.71
CA LEU A 110 -3.56 -8.09 -2.87
C LEU A 110 -3.45 -8.95 -4.14
N ASN A 111 -4.35 -9.92 -4.33
CA ASN A 111 -4.43 -10.61 -5.61
C ASN A 111 -4.90 -9.63 -6.72
N CYS A 112 -4.54 -9.93 -7.97
CA CYS A 112 -4.83 -9.04 -9.10
C CYS A 112 -6.33 -8.72 -9.27
N TRP A 113 -7.21 -9.65 -8.91
CA TRP A 113 -8.67 -9.46 -9.00
C TRP A 113 -9.18 -8.45 -7.97
N ASN A 114 -8.76 -8.58 -6.72
CA ASN A 114 -9.15 -7.67 -5.64
C ASN A 114 -8.69 -6.24 -5.93
N GLU A 115 -7.45 -6.08 -6.38
CA GLU A 115 -6.94 -4.76 -6.74
C GLU A 115 -7.66 -4.16 -7.94
N PHE A 116 -7.94 -4.97 -8.97
CA PHE A 116 -8.66 -4.50 -10.14
C PHE A 116 -10.09 -4.07 -9.77
N ALA A 117 -10.80 -4.88 -8.99
CA ALA A 117 -12.14 -4.56 -8.50
C ALA A 117 -12.14 -3.28 -7.65
N PHE A 118 -11.17 -3.13 -6.75
CA PHE A 118 -10.99 -1.92 -5.95
C PHE A 118 -10.80 -0.69 -6.83
N ARG A 119 -9.88 -0.76 -7.81
CA ARG A 119 -9.61 0.36 -8.74
C ARG A 119 -10.85 0.77 -9.54
N LEU A 120 -11.62 -0.20 -10.03
CA LEU A 120 -12.87 0.07 -10.75
C LEU A 120 -13.89 0.78 -9.85
N ARG A 121 -14.07 0.28 -8.62
CA ARG A 121 -14.99 0.87 -7.65
C ARG A 121 -14.60 2.30 -7.30
N SER A 122 -13.34 2.55 -6.98
CA SER A 122 -12.82 3.90 -6.68
C SER A 122 -13.08 4.89 -7.81
N ASN A 123 -12.82 4.48 -9.06
CA ASN A 123 -13.06 5.31 -10.23
C ASN A 123 -14.55 5.61 -10.44
N PHE A 124 -15.42 4.61 -10.23
CA PHE A 124 -16.86 4.78 -10.34
C PHE A 124 -17.39 5.75 -9.27
N GLU A 125 -16.96 5.60 -8.02
CA GLU A 125 -17.36 6.48 -6.91
C GLU A 125 -16.91 7.93 -7.17
N ASN A 126 -15.68 8.15 -7.64
CA ASN A 126 -15.19 9.48 -8.01
C ASN A 126 -15.97 10.09 -9.17
N LYS A 127 -16.34 9.30 -10.18
CA LYS A 127 -17.17 9.76 -11.30
C LYS A 127 -18.56 10.16 -10.84
N LYS A 128 -19.17 9.39 -9.92
CA LYS A 128 -20.47 9.69 -9.30
C LYS A 128 -20.40 11.00 -8.52
N LEU A 129 -19.36 11.18 -7.70
CA LEU A 129 -19.16 12.37 -6.87
C LEU A 129 -18.90 13.62 -7.72
N SER A 130 -18.11 13.51 -8.79
CA SER A 130 -17.91 14.58 -9.77
C SER A 130 -19.22 15.02 -10.42
N ARG A 131 -20.05 14.06 -10.86
CA ARG A 131 -21.36 14.34 -11.46
C ARG A 131 -22.30 15.05 -10.49
N GLN A 132 -22.33 14.63 -9.22
CA GLN A 132 -23.13 15.31 -8.18
C GLN A 132 -22.67 16.75 -7.95
N LYS A 133 -21.36 16.98 -7.83
CA LYS A 133 -20.79 18.34 -7.70
C LYS A 133 -21.14 19.23 -8.90
N TYR A 134 -21.11 18.67 -10.12
CA TYR A 134 -21.49 19.39 -11.33
C TYR A 134 -22.97 19.81 -11.30
N ILE A 135 -23.88 18.88 -11.00
CA ILE A 135 -25.32 19.16 -10.92
C ILE A 135 -25.61 20.25 -9.88
N TYR A 136 -25.00 20.14 -8.69
CA TYR A 136 -25.15 21.13 -7.63
C TYR A 136 -24.71 22.54 -8.06
N ARG A 137 -23.56 22.66 -8.77
CA ARG A 137 -23.08 23.95 -9.30
C ARG A 137 -24.02 24.55 -10.34
N GLN A 138 -24.67 23.72 -11.16
CA GLN A 138 -25.67 24.18 -12.13
C GLN A 138 -26.94 24.69 -11.45
N GLN A 139 -27.36 24.06 -10.35
CA GLN A 139 -28.53 24.50 -9.57
C GLN A 139 -28.29 25.82 -8.85
N LYS A 140 -27.07 26.10 -8.38
CA LYS A 140 -26.69 27.36 -7.72
C LYS A 140 -26.50 28.57 -8.65
N LYS A 141 -26.37 28.32 -9.96
CA LYS A 141 -26.23 29.39 -10.97
C LYS A 141 -27.57 29.81 -11.57
N LYS A 142 -28.66 29.16 -11.19
CA LYS A 142 -30.05 29.60 -11.42
C LYS A 142 -30.53 30.38 -10.22
#